data_AF-A0A8J7XN82-F1
#
_entry.id   AF-A0A8J7XN82-F1
#
_cell.length_a   1.000
_cell.length_b   1.000
_cell.length_c   1.000
_cell.angle_alpha   90.00
_cell.angle_beta   90.00
_cell.angle_gamma   90.00
#
_symmetry.space_group_name_H-M   'P 1'
#
loop_
_entity.id
_entity.type
_entity.pdbx_description
1 polymer ?
#
loop_
_entity_poly.entity_id
_entity_poly.type
_entity_poly.pdbx_seq_one_letter_code
_entity_poly.pdbx_strand_id
1 'polypeptide(L)'
;MCTVIMSQAYTYTTTIKVFKKFRYMLSLSFMDGYRTGVFTWSKKTAPIPHVVKTRKDIVHLEDITIERPTLYVKEGSTDLKTSSLLRILYNTPSDIALAFTKANLKSLSQKADACPVYITKYRTLNRTFLSQLPYFNVFFLFCPEERRLLQTTFYLRKKYPQSLLFTEAEPEEIPIYLNAGIDLFNYTEENAEALKRFLETPTKEYLEKECNSTVKTKKLLKLLYREFSSENEVYTAFKRRREFYISNDSLYRPEVGQFRKKIRERYNPPSRIFVLLPCSAKKPYSQSQSHRLFKTAIPRNAHITELILTSPLGVVPRELEDYVNYDIPVTGHWSYEEIKEAAFLLQNVIEKVKDPVIYAHLPKEYMKICEMLPFDMINTVIDHPLSEKSLGNLSSTLTSFGKKPFLEQKMRAVSQFLFNEDVFPEKIRIKGKRTKTIQSDKPLAHYDTDLTLTYAGANLLTSYTVNIDFDLKGDVFCPGVLSADPSIRPGEQVVIKRDHAVGIGRAVIPGFLMTEMKGMAVKVKKRFSHAGEN
;
A
#
# COMPACT_ATOMS: atom_id res chain seq x y z
N MET A 1 23.35 25.80 24.82
CA MET A 1 23.24 26.94 23.88
C MET A 1 22.93 26.34 22.52
N CYS A 2 21.67 26.24 22.08
CA CYS A 2 20.81 27.34 21.57
C CYS A 2 21.58 28.15 20.51
N THR A 3 21.12 28.34 19.27
CA THR A 3 19.82 28.90 18.92
C THR A 3 19.52 28.72 17.41
N VAL A 4 18.31 28.23 17.10
CA VAL A 4 17.32 28.67 16.09
C VAL A 4 17.83 29.41 14.84
N ILE A 5 17.50 28.88 13.64
CA ILE A 5 16.81 29.66 12.58
C ILE A 5 15.71 28.79 11.96
N MET A 6 14.48 29.28 12.07
CA MET A 6 13.25 28.76 11.51
C MET A 6 13.02 29.22 10.05
N SER A 7 12.19 28.43 9.36
CA SER A 7 11.13 28.80 8.42
C SER A 7 11.38 29.82 7.30
N GLN A 8 11.34 29.33 6.05
CA GLN A 8 10.59 29.98 4.98
C GLN A 8 9.82 28.93 4.17
N ALA A 9 8.59 28.64 4.63
CA ALA A 9 7.57 28.04 3.80
C ALA A 9 7.02 29.13 2.88
N TYR A 10 7.31 29.05 1.58
CA TYR A 10 6.69 29.93 0.59
C TYR A 10 5.22 29.58 0.44
N THR A 11 4.38 30.44 1.00
CA THR A 11 2.95 30.57 0.72
C THR A 11 2.73 30.90 -0.76
N TYR A 12 2.48 29.88 -1.58
CA TYR A 12 1.75 30.02 -2.84
C TYR A 12 0.25 29.81 -2.55
N THR A 13 -0.32 30.75 -1.80
CA THR A 13 -1.76 30.86 -1.62
C THR A 13 -2.16 32.13 -2.35
N THR A 14 -2.97 31.95 -3.39
CA THR A 14 -3.75 32.94 -4.17
C THR A 14 -3.48 32.72 -5.66
N THR A 15 -4.41 31.98 -6.29
CA THR A 15 -4.83 31.94 -7.72
C THR A 15 -5.17 30.50 -8.16
N ILE A 16 -5.85 29.70 -7.32
CA ILE A 16 -6.42 28.40 -7.72
C ILE A 16 -7.77 28.21 -7.03
N LYS A 17 -8.74 29.11 -7.26
CA LYS A 17 -10.13 28.90 -6.83
C LYS A 17 -11.19 29.24 -7.89
N VAL A 18 -10.77 29.65 -9.09
CA VAL A 18 -11.68 29.91 -10.21
C VAL A 18 -11.16 29.10 -11.39
N PHE A 19 -11.64 27.85 -11.53
CA PHE A 19 -11.57 26.92 -12.70
C PHE A 19 -11.68 25.42 -12.32
N LYS A 20 -12.13 25.06 -11.11
CA LYS A 20 -12.53 23.66 -10.79
C LYS A 20 -13.92 23.33 -11.36
N LYS A 21 -14.07 23.43 -12.68
CA LYS A 21 -15.16 22.80 -13.44
C LYS A 21 -14.60 21.88 -14.54
N PHE A 22 -13.37 21.38 -14.38
CA PHE A 22 -12.95 20.16 -15.06
C PHE A 22 -13.79 19.02 -14.49
N ARG A 23 -14.82 18.65 -15.23
CA ARG A 23 -15.66 17.50 -14.95
C ARG A 23 -14.71 16.30 -15.07
N TYR A 24 -14.21 15.77 -13.96
CA TYR A 24 -13.35 14.59 -14.01
C TYR A 24 -14.08 13.47 -14.78
N MET A 25 -13.45 12.89 -15.79
CA MET A 25 -14.06 11.90 -16.68
C MET A 25 -13.97 10.49 -16.09
N LEU A 26 -12.97 10.23 -15.24
CA LEU A 26 -12.76 8.94 -14.58
C LEU A 26 -13.39 8.90 -13.18
N SER A 27 -14.27 7.93 -12.94
CA SER A 27 -14.84 7.62 -11.63
C SER A 27 -14.35 6.26 -11.15
N LEU A 28 -13.61 6.23 -10.04
CA LEU A 28 -13.03 5.00 -9.50
C LEU A 28 -14.01 4.25 -8.58
N SER A 29 -13.96 2.92 -8.61
CA SER A 29 -14.71 2.05 -7.71
C SER A 29 -13.80 1.25 -6.77
N PHE A 30 -12.55 0.99 -7.15
CA PHE A 30 -11.59 0.22 -6.35
C PHE A 30 -10.13 0.51 -6.74
N MET A 31 -9.21 0.30 -5.80
CA MET A 31 -7.77 0.40 -6.04
C MET A 31 -6.94 -0.59 -5.20
N ASP A 32 -6.04 -1.33 -5.85
CA ASP A 32 -5.05 -2.23 -5.25
C ASP A 32 -3.85 -2.45 -6.21
N GLY A 33 -3.02 -1.42 -6.39
CA GLY A 33 -2.02 -1.35 -7.45
C GLY A 33 -2.67 -1.05 -8.80
N TYR A 34 -3.59 -1.91 -9.26
CA TYR A 34 -4.52 -1.63 -10.34
C TYR A 34 -5.71 -0.80 -9.84
N ARG A 35 -6.48 -0.25 -10.78
CA ARG A 35 -7.70 0.50 -10.46
C ARG A 35 -8.83 0.07 -11.37
N THR A 36 -10.04 0.06 -10.82
CA THR A 36 -11.25 -0.18 -11.60
C THR A 36 -12.19 1.01 -11.47
N GLY A 37 -13.03 1.18 -12.48
CA GLY A 37 -13.91 2.34 -12.55
C GLY A 37 -14.58 2.47 -13.90
N VAL A 38 -15.13 3.66 -14.12
CA VAL A 38 -15.80 4.02 -15.38
C VAL A 38 -15.23 5.33 -15.88
N PHE A 39 -14.77 5.32 -17.12
CA PHE A 39 -14.43 6.51 -17.87
C PHE A 39 -15.67 6.99 -18.64
N THR A 40 -16.04 8.25 -18.50
CA THR A 40 -17.23 8.85 -19.12
C THR A 40 -16.83 9.97 -20.04
N TRP A 41 -17.30 9.98 -21.29
CA TRP A 41 -17.13 11.09 -22.22
C TRP A 41 -18.43 11.35 -22.99
N SER A 42 -18.93 12.58 -22.98
CA SER A 42 -20.13 12.97 -23.74
C SER A 42 -21.32 12.00 -23.61
N LYS A 43 -21.61 11.55 -22.36
CA LYS A 43 -22.62 10.55 -21.98
C LYS A 43 -22.31 9.09 -22.34
N LYS A 44 -21.27 8.82 -23.12
CA LYS A 44 -20.74 7.47 -23.34
C LYS A 44 -19.89 7.05 -22.14
N THR A 45 -19.90 5.76 -21.83
CA THR A 45 -19.15 5.21 -20.70
C THR A 45 -18.39 3.96 -21.12
N ALA A 46 -17.20 3.78 -20.58
CA ALA A 46 -16.42 2.56 -20.73
C ALA A 46 -15.85 2.12 -19.37
N PRO A 47 -15.90 0.84 -19.03
CA PRO A 47 -15.24 0.33 -17.84
C PRO A 47 -13.71 0.41 -18.01
N ILE A 48 -13.00 0.52 -16.89
CA ILE A 48 -11.55 0.33 -16.84
C ILE A 48 -11.18 -0.69 -15.75
N PRO A 49 -10.08 -1.44 -15.92
CA PRO A 49 -9.21 -1.50 -17.11
C PRO A 49 -9.90 -2.16 -18.32
N HIS A 50 -9.35 -1.94 -19.53
CA HIS A 50 -9.97 -2.44 -20.77
C HIS A 50 -8.97 -2.70 -21.90
N VAL A 51 -9.33 -3.59 -22.84
CA VAL A 51 -8.59 -3.78 -24.11
C VAL A 51 -9.24 -2.93 -25.21
N VAL A 52 -8.44 -2.17 -25.95
CA VAL A 52 -8.95 -1.26 -26.98
C VAL A 52 -8.68 -1.78 -28.39
N LYS A 53 -9.71 -1.77 -29.24
CA LYS A 53 -9.60 -2.22 -30.63
C LYS A 53 -9.12 -1.08 -31.50
N THR A 54 -8.09 -1.30 -32.31
CA THR A 54 -7.61 -0.30 -33.26
C THR A 54 -8.12 -0.63 -34.66
N ARG A 55 -8.81 0.32 -35.29
CA ARG A 55 -9.25 0.25 -36.69
C ARG A 55 -8.73 1.48 -37.42
N LYS A 56 -7.80 1.28 -38.36
CA LYS A 56 -7.10 2.37 -39.05
C LYS A 56 -6.48 3.36 -38.05
N ASP A 57 -7.02 4.57 -38.01
CA ASP A 57 -6.59 5.71 -37.19
C ASP A 57 -7.43 5.94 -35.93
N ILE A 58 -8.29 4.98 -35.58
CA ILE A 58 -9.20 5.10 -34.45
C ILE A 58 -8.97 3.95 -33.47
N VAL A 59 -8.81 4.31 -32.20
CA VAL A 59 -8.79 3.42 -31.05
C VAL A 59 -10.19 3.44 -30.43
N HIS A 60 -10.82 2.28 -30.34
CA HIS A 60 -12.16 2.10 -29.79
C HIS A 60 -12.07 1.58 -28.36
N LEU A 61 -12.52 2.42 -27.42
CA LEU A 61 -12.76 2.08 -26.02
C LEU A 61 -14.28 1.98 -25.85
N GLU A 62 -14.83 0.79 -26.07
CA GLU A 62 -16.27 0.60 -26.28
C GLU A 62 -16.78 1.56 -27.37
N ASP A 63 -17.81 2.36 -27.07
CA ASP A 63 -18.39 3.37 -27.97
C ASP A 63 -17.60 4.68 -28.03
N ILE A 64 -16.58 4.84 -27.18
CA ILE A 64 -15.71 6.02 -27.13
C ILE A 64 -14.58 5.85 -28.14
N THR A 65 -14.50 6.77 -29.09
CA THR A 65 -13.50 6.78 -30.15
C THR A 65 -12.37 7.75 -29.84
N ILE A 66 -11.14 7.26 -29.88
CA ILE A 66 -9.93 8.03 -29.60
C ILE A 66 -9.07 8.05 -30.85
N GLU A 67 -8.63 9.23 -31.24
CA GLU A 67 -7.72 9.37 -32.36
C GLU A 67 -6.38 8.67 -32.08
N ARG A 68 -5.96 7.75 -32.95
CA ARG A 68 -4.67 7.06 -32.79
C ARG A 68 -3.51 8.05 -32.94
N PRO A 69 -2.41 7.94 -32.18
CA PRO A 69 -1.24 8.79 -32.38
C PRO A 69 -0.44 8.40 -33.64
N THR A 70 -0.92 8.80 -34.83
CA THR A 70 -0.20 8.68 -36.12
C THR A 70 0.33 10.04 -36.60
N LEU A 71 1.27 10.01 -37.55
CA LEU A 71 2.01 11.18 -38.03
C LEU A 71 1.33 11.96 -39.17
N TYR A 72 0.29 11.39 -39.78
CA TYR A 72 -0.39 11.97 -40.94
C TYR A 72 -1.76 12.55 -40.55
N VAL A 73 -2.36 13.33 -41.46
CA VAL A 73 -3.69 13.93 -41.28
C VAL A 73 -4.73 12.81 -41.31
N LYS A 74 -5.56 12.73 -40.27
CA LYS A 74 -6.53 11.65 -40.09
C LYS A 74 -7.90 12.09 -40.58
N GLU A 75 -8.56 11.19 -41.30
CA GLU A 75 -9.93 11.38 -41.76
C GLU A 75 -10.91 10.90 -40.68
N GLY A 76 -11.85 11.76 -40.30
CA GLY A 76 -13.00 11.40 -39.45
C GLY A 76 -13.12 12.16 -38.13
N SER A 77 -14.37 12.26 -37.67
CA SER A 77 -14.71 12.76 -36.33
C SER A 77 -14.50 11.65 -35.30
N THR A 78 -13.62 11.89 -34.33
CA THR A 78 -13.44 11.06 -33.14
C THR A 78 -13.95 11.82 -31.93
N ASP A 79 -14.37 11.09 -30.89
CA ASP A 79 -14.83 11.71 -29.64
C ASP A 79 -13.69 12.43 -28.91
N LEU A 80 -12.50 11.85 -28.93
CA LEU A 80 -11.28 12.37 -28.31
C LEU A 80 -10.21 12.62 -29.37
N LYS A 81 -9.62 13.82 -29.38
CA LYS A 81 -8.53 14.20 -30.29
C LYS A 81 -7.16 14.00 -29.66
N THR A 82 -6.18 13.62 -30.47
CA THR A 82 -4.82 13.31 -29.99
C THR A 82 -3.81 14.32 -30.50
N SER A 83 -2.95 14.80 -29.60
CA SER A 83 -1.88 15.73 -29.95
C SER A 83 -0.96 15.18 -31.04
N SER A 84 -0.80 15.93 -32.14
CA SER A 84 0.10 15.62 -33.25
C SER A 84 1.54 15.97 -32.87
N LEU A 85 2.23 15.04 -32.20
CA LEU A 85 3.63 15.18 -31.84
C LEU A 85 4.53 14.39 -32.80
N LEU A 86 5.74 14.91 -33.07
CA LEU A 86 6.78 14.21 -33.80
C LEU A 86 7.18 12.95 -33.03
N ARG A 87 7.07 11.80 -33.71
CA ARG A 87 7.47 10.50 -33.16
C ARG A 87 8.99 10.48 -32.98
N ILE A 88 9.41 10.15 -31.76
CA ILE A 88 10.82 9.92 -31.43
C ILE A 88 10.98 8.42 -31.22
N LEU A 89 11.72 7.74 -32.11
CA LEU A 89 12.03 6.33 -31.92
C LEU A 89 13.03 6.16 -30.77
N TYR A 90 12.95 5.05 -30.06
CA TYR A 90 13.76 4.84 -28.85
C TYR A 90 15.27 4.96 -29.12
N ASN A 91 15.70 4.55 -30.32
CA ASN A 91 17.10 4.55 -30.75
C ASN A 91 17.55 5.84 -31.46
N THR A 92 16.68 6.84 -31.60
CA THR A 92 17.01 8.13 -32.25
C THR A 92 18.27 8.77 -31.63
N PRO A 93 19.22 9.29 -32.43
CA PRO A 93 20.38 10.05 -31.97
C PRO A 93 20.02 11.25 -31.07
N SER A 94 20.93 11.65 -30.18
CA SER A 94 20.63 12.62 -29.10
C SER A 94 20.28 14.02 -29.60
N ASP A 95 20.96 14.48 -30.63
CA ASP A 95 20.76 15.76 -31.29
C ASP A 95 19.38 15.83 -31.96
N ILE A 96 19.01 14.78 -32.69
CA ILE A 96 17.69 14.65 -33.32
C ILE A 96 16.59 14.53 -32.26
N ALA A 97 16.80 13.70 -31.24
CA ALA A 97 15.86 13.52 -30.14
C ALA A 97 15.64 14.85 -29.38
N LEU A 98 16.69 15.64 -29.16
CA LEU A 98 16.60 16.97 -28.57
C LEU A 98 15.80 17.92 -29.45
N ALA A 99 16.08 17.96 -30.76
CA ALA A 99 15.36 18.81 -31.71
C ALA A 99 13.86 18.48 -31.73
N PHE A 100 13.51 17.20 -31.82
CA PHE A 100 12.11 16.75 -31.83
C PHE A 100 11.43 16.99 -30.47
N THR A 101 12.13 16.79 -29.36
CA THR A 101 11.59 17.11 -28.02
C THR A 101 11.27 18.60 -27.92
N LYS A 102 12.17 19.49 -28.37
CA LYS A 102 11.93 20.94 -28.39
C LYS A 102 10.74 21.32 -29.28
N ALA A 103 10.62 20.70 -30.46
CA ALA A 103 9.48 20.92 -31.35
C ALA A 103 8.17 20.45 -30.71
N ASN A 104 8.15 19.24 -30.14
CA ASN A 104 6.98 18.69 -29.46
C ASN A 104 6.51 19.56 -28.30
N LEU A 105 7.45 20.08 -27.49
CA LEU A 105 7.13 21.00 -26.39
C LEU A 105 6.42 22.27 -26.88
N LYS A 106 6.80 22.82 -28.04
CA LYS A 106 6.14 23.98 -28.65
C LYS A 106 4.74 23.64 -29.17
N SER A 107 4.51 22.38 -29.57
CA SER A 107 3.24 21.89 -30.10
C SER A 107 2.27 21.38 -29.03
N LEU A 108 2.70 21.26 -27.77
CA LEU A 108 1.81 20.87 -26.67
C LEU A 108 0.72 21.93 -26.50
N SER A 109 -0.52 21.56 -26.82
CA SER A 109 -1.69 22.43 -26.68
C SER A 109 -2.77 21.74 -25.86
N GLN A 110 -3.52 22.50 -25.07
CA GLN A 110 -4.70 22.00 -24.34
C GLN A 110 -5.95 21.84 -25.23
N LYS A 111 -5.80 21.89 -26.56
CA LYS A 111 -6.92 21.67 -27.50
C LYS A 111 -7.16 20.18 -27.80
N ALA A 112 -6.22 19.32 -27.45
CA ALA A 112 -6.33 17.87 -27.61
C ALA A 112 -6.69 17.20 -26.28
N ASP A 113 -7.35 16.05 -26.36
CA ASP A 113 -7.80 15.27 -25.21
C ASP A 113 -6.84 14.16 -24.83
N ALA A 114 -5.99 13.73 -25.77
CA ALA A 114 -5.01 12.67 -25.58
C ALA A 114 -3.61 13.07 -26.08
N CYS A 115 -2.59 12.40 -25.57
CA CYS A 115 -1.20 12.70 -25.88
C CYS A 115 -0.34 11.43 -26.02
N PRO A 116 0.40 11.25 -27.12
CA PRO A 116 1.47 10.27 -27.15
C PRO A 116 2.66 10.75 -26.32
N VAL A 117 3.24 9.85 -25.54
CA VAL A 117 4.45 10.09 -24.75
C VAL A 117 5.56 9.22 -25.32
N TYR A 118 6.40 9.84 -26.16
CA TYR A 118 7.56 9.19 -26.78
C TYR A 118 8.73 9.18 -25.80
N ILE A 119 8.92 8.06 -25.12
CA ILE A 119 9.94 7.91 -24.08
C ILE A 119 11.27 7.55 -24.74
N THR A 120 12.28 8.40 -24.57
CA THR A 120 13.61 8.23 -25.17
C THR A 120 14.56 7.48 -24.24
N LYS A 121 15.73 7.04 -24.74
CA LYS A 121 16.80 6.50 -23.88
C LYS A 121 17.48 7.57 -22.99
N TYR A 122 17.27 8.86 -23.27
CA TYR A 122 17.93 9.99 -22.62
C TYR A 122 17.13 10.53 -21.43
N ARG A 123 17.60 10.25 -20.22
CA ARG A 123 16.93 10.62 -18.96
C ARG A 123 16.60 12.11 -18.86
N THR A 124 17.52 12.99 -19.24
CA THR A 124 17.33 14.44 -19.16
C THR A 124 16.22 14.92 -20.09
N LEU A 125 16.15 14.39 -21.32
CA LEU A 125 15.10 14.77 -22.27
C LEU A 125 13.72 14.33 -21.77
N ASN A 126 13.60 13.10 -21.28
CA ASN A 126 12.35 12.60 -20.72
C ASN A 126 11.88 13.46 -19.53
N ARG A 127 12.79 13.81 -18.61
CA ARG A 127 12.47 14.67 -17.46
C ARG A 127 11.97 16.05 -17.90
N THR A 128 12.64 16.67 -18.86
CA THR A 128 12.28 17.99 -19.41
C THR A 128 10.93 17.96 -20.13
N PHE A 129 10.64 16.88 -20.87
CA PHE A 129 9.35 16.71 -21.54
C PHE A 129 8.21 16.50 -20.52
N LEU A 130 8.39 15.55 -19.60
CA LEU A 130 7.37 15.19 -18.60
C LEU A 130 7.05 16.34 -17.64
N SER A 131 8.03 17.17 -17.27
CA SER A 131 7.78 18.32 -16.39
C SER A 131 6.87 19.37 -17.03
N GLN A 132 6.96 19.57 -18.34
CA GLN A 132 6.20 20.56 -19.11
C GLN A 132 4.89 20.01 -19.71
N LEU A 133 4.71 18.68 -19.71
CA LEU A 133 3.50 18.02 -20.22
C LEU A 133 2.26 18.52 -19.45
N PRO A 134 1.20 19.05 -20.11
CA PRO A 134 -0.06 19.42 -19.47
C PRO A 134 -0.96 18.21 -19.21
N TYR A 135 -2.14 18.43 -18.61
CA TYR A 135 -3.15 17.40 -18.40
C TYR A 135 -3.78 16.96 -19.73
N PHE A 136 -3.96 15.65 -19.90
CA PHE A 136 -4.74 15.03 -20.96
C PHE A 136 -5.60 13.91 -20.37
N ASN A 137 -6.74 13.58 -20.97
CA ASN A 137 -7.58 12.47 -20.52
C ASN A 137 -6.91 11.11 -20.75
N VAL A 138 -6.12 10.96 -21.81
CA VAL A 138 -5.45 9.71 -22.18
C VAL A 138 -3.99 9.95 -22.57
N PHE A 139 -3.08 9.16 -22.00
CA PHE A 139 -1.68 9.11 -22.41
C PHE A 139 -1.37 7.78 -23.10
N PHE A 140 -0.80 7.84 -24.30
CA PHE A 140 -0.28 6.67 -25.00
C PHE A 140 1.22 6.55 -24.73
N LEU A 141 1.62 5.52 -24.00
CA LEU A 141 3.01 5.31 -23.61
C LEU A 141 3.70 4.37 -24.59
N PHE A 142 4.84 4.80 -25.13
CA PHE A 142 5.63 4.01 -26.05
C PHE A 142 7.08 3.93 -25.55
N CYS A 143 7.45 2.79 -24.98
CA CYS A 143 8.84 2.52 -24.59
C CYS A 143 9.12 1.02 -24.62
N PRO A 144 10.15 0.57 -25.36
CA PRO A 144 10.56 -0.83 -25.33
C PRO A 144 11.34 -1.20 -24.04
N GLU A 145 11.74 -0.21 -23.23
CA GLU A 145 12.53 -0.44 -22.03
C GLU A 145 11.68 -0.29 -20.77
N GLU A 146 11.63 -1.38 -20.00
CA GLU A 146 10.69 -1.62 -18.91
C GLU A 146 10.83 -0.60 -17.78
N ARG A 147 12.06 -0.26 -17.39
CA ARG A 147 12.32 0.65 -16.27
C ARG A 147 11.84 2.06 -16.59
N ARG A 148 12.14 2.57 -17.78
CA ARG A 148 11.68 3.89 -18.24
C ARG A 148 10.18 3.95 -18.44
N LEU A 149 9.57 2.87 -18.91
CA LEU A 149 8.12 2.78 -19.00
C LEU A 149 7.50 2.92 -17.60
N LEU A 150 7.91 2.09 -16.64
CA LEU A 150 7.42 2.14 -15.26
C LEU A 150 7.68 3.51 -14.61
N GLN A 151 8.87 4.08 -14.79
CA GLN A 151 9.19 5.42 -14.29
C GLN A 151 8.21 6.48 -14.83
N THR A 152 7.89 6.41 -16.12
CA THR A 152 6.96 7.34 -16.76
C THR A 152 5.53 7.09 -16.28
N THR A 153 5.11 5.83 -16.15
CA THR A 153 3.82 5.42 -15.62
C THR A 153 3.59 6.01 -14.22
N PHE A 154 4.50 5.80 -13.28
CA PHE A 154 4.36 6.33 -11.93
C PHE A 154 4.42 7.86 -11.87
N TYR A 155 5.25 8.48 -12.70
CA TYR A 155 5.30 9.93 -12.82
C TYR A 155 3.94 10.50 -13.26
N LEU A 156 3.35 9.95 -14.33
CA LEU A 156 2.06 10.41 -14.86
C LEU A 156 0.92 10.08 -13.91
N ARG A 157 0.93 8.91 -13.28
CA ARG A 157 -0.08 8.52 -12.29
C ARG A 157 -0.11 9.47 -11.10
N LYS A 158 1.06 9.92 -10.65
CA LYS A 158 1.17 10.92 -9.56
C LYS A 158 0.75 12.32 -10.02
N LYS A 159 1.20 12.76 -11.21
CA LYS A 159 0.94 14.12 -11.70
C LYS A 159 -0.51 14.30 -12.18
N TYR A 160 -1.05 13.27 -12.82
CA TYR A 160 -2.34 13.25 -13.48
C TYR A 160 -3.12 11.97 -13.12
N PRO A 161 -3.54 11.82 -11.86
CA PRO A 161 -4.23 10.61 -11.39
C PRO A 161 -5.57 10.35 -12.09
N GLN A 162 -6.09 11.33 -12.82
CA GLN A 162 -7.35 11.24 -13.57
C GLN A 162 -7.19 10.75 -15.01
N SER A 163 -5.97 10.70 -15.52
CA SER A 163 -5.69 10.32 -16.90
C SER A 163 -5.64 8.81 -17.02
N LEU A 164 -6.19 8.27 -18.10
CA LEU A 164 -6.00 6.88 -18.49
C LEU A 164 -4.61 6.70 -19.11
N LEU A 165 -3.95 5.59 -18.78
CA LEU A 165 -2.67 5.22 -19.35
C LEU A 165 -2.86 4.02 -20.27
N PHE A 166 -2.42 4.17 -21.52
CA PHE A 166 -2.37 3.11 -22.50
C PHE A 166 -0.92 2.66 -22.74
N THR A 167 -0.70 1.36 -22.82
CA THR A 167 0.53 0.78 -23.39
C THR A 167 0.17 -0.43 -24.24
N GLU A 168 1.01 -0.72 -25.24
CA GLU A 168 1.00 -2.04 -25.86
C GLU A 168 1.60 -3.06 -24.88
N ALA A 169 1.01 -4.25 -24.83
CA ALA A 169 1.40 -5.33 -23.94
C ALA A 169 1.13 -6.70 -24.57
N GLU A 170 1.94 -7.67 -24.17
CA GLU A 170 1.66 -9.10 -24.36
C GLU A 170 0.79 -9.65 -23.21
N PRO A 171 0.10 -10.80 -23.39
CA PRO A 171 -0.86 -11.31 -22.42
C PRO A 171 -0.28 -11.46 -21.00
N GLU A 172 0.94 -11.95 -20.87
CA GLU A 172 1.60 -12.19 -19.58
C GLU A 172 2.11 -10.90 -18.90
N GLU A 173 2.14 -9.78 -19.62
CA GLU A 173 2.56 -8.47 -19.12
C GLU A 173 1.39 -7.71 -18.47
N ILE A 174 0.16 -8.00 -18.91
CA ILE A 174 -1.06 -7.30 -18.47
C ILE A 174 -1.19 -7.27 -16.93
N PRO A 175 -1.07 -8.39 -16.19
CA PRO A 175 -1.20 -8.36 -14.73
C PRO A 175 -0.19 -7.41 -14.05
N ILE A 176 1.02 -7.32 -14.59
CA ILE A 176 2.12 -6.52 -14.03
C ILE A 176 1.89 -5.04 -14.32
N TYR A 177 1.53 -4.69 -15.56
CA TYR A 177 1.23 -3.31 -15.93
C TYR A 177 -0.04 -2.78 -15.26
N LEU A 178 -1.07 -3.62 -15.11
CA LEU A 178 -2.24 -3.29 -14.29
C LEU A 178 -1.82 -2.90 -12.88
N ASN A 179 -0.93 -3.68 -12.26
CA ASN A 179 -0.43 -3.38 -10.91
C ASN A 179 0.50 -2.16 -10.85
N ALA A 180 1.08 -1.73 -11.97
CA ALA A 180 1.75 -0.44 -12.09
C ALA A 180 0.77 0.75 -12.28
N GLY A 181 -0.50 0.47 -12.62
CA GLY A 181 -1.56 1.46 -12.83
C GLY A 181 -1.82 1.83 -14.29
N ILE A 182 -1.43 0.97 -15.24
CA ILE A 182 -1.88 1.07 -16.62
C ILE A 182 -3.35 0.62 -16.71
N ASP A 183 -4.14 1.29 -17.56
CA ASP A 183 -5.58 1.07 -17.66
C ASP A 183 -6.00 0.39 -18.97
N LEU A 184 -5.31 0.73 -20.06
CA LEU A 184 -5.71 0.37 -21.41
C LEU A 184 -4.61 -0.40 -22.14
N PHE A 185 -5.00 -1.45 -22.87
CA PHE A 185 -4.08 -2.31 -23.63
C PHE A 185 -4.58 -2.55 -25.05
N ASN A 186 -3.68 -2.88 -25.98
CA ASN A 186 -4.06 -3.27 -27.34
C ASN A 186 -4.91 -4.55 -27.34
N TYR A 187 -5.96 -4.58 -28.15
CA TYR A 187 -6.76 -5.79 -28.34
C TYR A 187 -6.00 -6.84 -29.15
N THR A 188 -5.86 -8.01 -28.55
CA THR A 188 -5.74 -9.33 -29.18
C THR A 188 -6.72 -10.25 -28.44
N GLU A 189 -7.08 -11.40 -29.01
CA GLU A 189 -7.94 -12.37 -28.30
C GLU A 189 -7.28 -12.81 -26.97
N GLU A 190 -5.98 -13.06 -27.00
CA GLU A 190 -5.17 -13.46 -25.84
C GLU A 190 -5.10 -12.35 -24.78
N ASN A 191 -4.94 -11.08 -25.18
CA ASN A 191 -4.92 -9.95 -24.24
C ASN A 191 -6.29 -9.75 -23.57
N ALA A 192 -7.38 -9.92 -24.32
CA ALA A 192 -8.73 -9.83 -23.77
C ALA A 192 -8.97 -10.95 -22.73
N GLU A 193 -8.49 -12.16 -23.03
CA GLU A 193 -8.60 -13.30 -22.12
C GLU A 193 -7.71 -13.13 -20.87
N ALA A 194 -6.47 -12.69 -21.02
CA ALA A 194 -5.56 -12.42 -19.90
C ALA A 194 -6.10 -11.34 -18.97
N LEU A 195 -6.64 -10.24 -19.51
CA LEU A 195 -7.31 -9.21 -18.72
C LEU A 195 -8.51 -9.78 -17.95
N LYS A 196 -9.36 -10.57 -18.63
CA LYS A 196 -10.53 -11.20 -18.01
C LYS A 196 -10.12 -12.12 -16.85
N ARG A 197 -9.16 -13.02 -17.07
CA ARG A 197 -8.65 -13.95 -16.05
C ARG A 197 -8.08 -13.21 -14.84
N PHE A 198 -7.32 -12.13 -15.08
CA PHE A 198 -6.82 -11.28 -13.99
C PHE A 198 -7.97 -10.67 -13.19
N LEU A 199 -8.99 -10.10 -13.86
CA LEU A 199 -10.11 -9.45 -13.17
C LEU A 199 -11.01 -10.44 -12.40
N GLU A 200 -11.09 -11.69 -12.83
CA GLU A 200 -11.75 -12.77 -12.09
C GLU A 200 -10.99 -13.14 -10.81
N THR A 201 -9.64 -13.12 -10.86
CA THR A 201 -8.78 -13.45 -9.72
C THR A 201 -7.62 -12.43 -9.57
N PRO A 202 -7.91 -11.19 -9.11
CA PRO A 202 -6.93 -10.10 -9.13
C PRO A 202 -6.02 -10.18 -7.90
N THR A 203 -5.18 -11.21 -7.87
CA THR A 203 -4.32 -11.51 -6.74
C THR A 203 -2.84 -11.41 -7.12
N LYS A 204 -1.99 -11.16 -6.11
CA LYS A 204 -0.55 -11.05 -6.32
C LYS A 204 0.07 -12.40 -6.65
N GLU A 205 -0.55 -13.49 -6.20
CA GLU A 205 -0.17 -14.86 -6.56
C GLU A 205 -0.36 -15.12 -8.06
N TYR A 206 -1.51 -14.69 -8.61
CA TYR A 206 -1.76 -14.81 -10.03
C TYR A 206 -0.75 -13.98 -10.84
N LEU A 207 -0.51 -12.73 -10.43
CA LEU A 207 0.53 -11.88 -11.03
C LEU A 207 1.91 -12.56 -11.01
N GLU A 208 2.33 -13.06 -9.85
CA GLU A 208 3.62 -13.73 -9.70
C GLU A 208 3.73 -15.03 -10.49
N LYS A 209 2.63 -15.75 -10.68
CA LYS A 209 2.58 -16.91 -11.58
C LYS A 209 2.87 -16.47 -13.01
N GLU A 210 2.11 -15.51 -13.54
CA GLU A 210 2.23 -15.04 -14.93
C GLU A 210 3.60 -14.37 -15.20
N CYS A 211 4.25 -13.79 -14.19
CA CYS A 211 5.56 -13.16 -14.37
C CYS A 211 6.71 -14.14 -14.65
N ASN A 212 6.51 -15.45 -14.47
CA ASN A 212 7.54 -16.46 -14.72
C ASN A 212 7.53 -16.96 -16.17
N SER A 213 6.73 -16.37 -17.05
CA SER A 213 6.63 -16.78 -18.46
C SER A 213 7.83 -16.33 -19.32
N THR A 214 8.42 -15.15 -19.06
CA THR A 214 9.54 -14.63 -19.86
C THR A 214 10.56 -13.86 -19.02
N VAL A 215 11.76 -13.64 -19.57
CA VAL A 215 12.79 -12.77 -18.96
C VAL A 215 12.25 -11.35 -18.76
N LYS A 216 11.46 -10.85 -19.72
CA LYS A 216 10.87 -9.52 -19.69
C LYS A 216 9.84 -9.38 -18.57
N THR A 217 8.90 -10.31 -18.44
CA THR A 217 7.89 -10.26 -17.36
C THR A 217 8.52 -10.44 -15.99
N LYS A 218 9.56 -11.27 -15.87
CA LYS A 218 10.30 -11.39 -14.60
C LYS A 218 11.06 -10.12 -14.25
N LYS A 219 11.68 -9.47 -15.24
CA LYS A 219 12.36 -8.17 -15.06
C LYS A 219 11.35 -7.10 -14.62
N LEU A 220 10.19 -7.02 -15.27
CA LEU A 220 9.11 -6.09 -14.92
C LEU A 220 8.68 -6.25 -13.46
N LEU A 221 8.44 -7.49 -13.00
CA LEU A 221 8.06 -7.73 -11.61
C LEU A 221 9.15 -7.25 -10.64
N LYS A 222 10.42 -7.61 -10.90
CA LYS A 222 11.55 -7.20 -10.05
C LYS A 222 11.68 -5.68 -9.97
N LEU A 223 11.51 -4.97 -11.09
CA LEU A 223 11.50 -3.51 -11.10
C LEU A 223 10.33 -2.96 -10.27
N LEU A 224 9.13 -3.49 -10.47
CA LEU A 224 7.91 -3.04 -9.77
C LEU A 224 8.01 -3.22 -8.24
N TYR A 225 8.51 -4.37 -7.78
CA TYR A 225 8.59 -4.70 -6.35
C TYR A 225 9.80 -4.11 -5.65
N ARG A 226 10.94 -3.97 -6.34
CA ARG A 226 12.21 -3.56 -5.69
C ARG A 226 12.56 -2.10 -5.95
N GLU A 227 12.51 -1.67 -7.21
CA GLU A 227 12.94 -0.31 -7.58
C GLU A 227 11.80 0.71 -7.42
N PHE A 228 10.58 0.35 -7.85
CA PHE A 228 9.39 1.21 -7.76
C PHE A 228 8.48 0.85 -6.57
N SER A 229 9.05 0.21 -5.55
CA SER A 229 8.31 -0.25 -4.37
C SER A 229 7.54 0.89 -3.71
N SER A 230 8.17 2.06 -3.55
CA SER A 230 7.59 3.20 -2.86
C SER A 230 6.46 3.86 -3.67
N GLU A 231 6.62 3.91 -4.98
CA GLU A 231 5.64 4.47 -5.91
C GLU A 231 4.43 3.55 -6.06
N ASN A 232 4.63 2.24 -5.93
CA ASN A 232 3.56 1.24 -6.01
C ASN A 232 2.80 1.07 -4.68
N GLU A 233 3.51 1.12 -3.55
CA GLU A 233 2.95 0.92 -2.20
C GLU A 233 1.76 1.83 -1.92
N VAL A 234 1.84 3.10 -2.35
CA VAL A 234 0.80 4.09 -2.03
C VAL A 234 -0.57 3.73 -2.61
N TYR A 235 -0.60 2.88 -3.63
CA TYR A 235 -1.81 2.42 -4.30
C TYR A 235 -2.21 0.99 -3.93
N THR A 236 -1.40 0.28 -3.15
CA THR A 236 -1.64 -1.14 -2.79
C THR A 236 -2.57 -1.22 -1.58
N ALA A 237 -3.59 -2.10 -1.66
CA ALA A 237 -4.61 -2.19 -0.64
C ALA A 237 -4.19 -3.07 0.54
N PHE A 238 -4.48 -2.61 1.75
CA PHE A 238 -4.46 -3.46 2.94
C PHE A 238 -5.66 -4.41 2.93
N LYS A 239 -5.41 -5.71 3.14
CA LYS A 239 -6.44 -6.75 3.11
C LYS A 239 -6.44 -7.52 4.42
N ARG A 240 -7.63 -7.86 4.92
CA ARG A 240 -7.84 -8.71 6.10
C ARG A 240 -8.06 -10.20 5.77
N ARG A 241 -7.77 -10.60 4.53
CA ARG A 241 -7.86 -12.00 4.10
C ARG A 241 -6.51 -12.69 4.27
N ARG A 242 -6.50 -14.00 4.07
CA ARG A 242 -5.26 -14.78 4.01
C ARG A 242 -4.53 -14.47 2.71
N GLU A 243 -3.29 -13.99 2.81
CA GLU A 243 -2.41 -13.77 1.65
C GLU A 243 -1.45 -14.94 1.48
N PHE A 244 -1.06 -15.26 0.24
CA PHE A 244 -0.14 -16.36 -0.04
C PHE A 244 1.15 -15.81 -0.64
N TYR A 245 2.26 -16.06 0.05
CA TYR A 245 3.58 -15.67 -0.44
C TYR A 245 4.26 -16.92 -1.01
N ILE A 246 4.06 -17.14 -2.31
CA ILE A 246 4.38 -18.40 -3.00
C ILE A 246 5.71 -18.35 -3.78
N SER A 247 6.39 -17.20 -3.82
CA SER A 247 7.64 -17.01 -4.55
C SER A 247 8.63 -16.18 -3.75
N ASN A 248 9.92 -16.25 -4.09
CA ASN A 248 10.94 -15.42 -3.44
C ASN A 248 10.71 -13.91 -3.69
N ASP A 249 10.07 -13.54 -4.80
CA ASP A 249 9.72 -12.15 -5.08
C ASP A 249 8.66 -11.61 -4.10
N SER A 250 7.88 -12.50 -3.48
CA SER A 250 6.91 -12.12 -2.44
C SER A 250 7.56 -11.41 -1.25
N LEU A 251 8.85 -11.64 -1.01
CA LEU A 251 9.62 -10.95 0.04
C LEU A 251 9.61 -9.42 -0.13
N TYR A 252 9.42 -8.95 -1.37
CA TYR A 252 9.45 -7.55 -1.75
C TYR A 252 8.08 -7.02 -2.19
N ARG A 253 6.99 -7.77 -1.96
CA ARG A 253 5.63 -7.26 -2.20
C ARG A 253 5.41 -5.93 -1.45
N PRO A 254 4.72 -4.95 -2.04
CA PRO A 254 4.52 -3.65 -1.40
C PRO A 254 3.87 -3.75 0.00
N GLU A 255 2.93 -4.67 0.20
CA GLU A 255 2.29 -4.91 1.49
C GLU A 255 3.26 -5.46 2.56
N VAL A 256 4.24 -6.28 2.17
CA VAL A 256 5.29 -6.77 3.07
C VAL A 256 6.21 -5.62 3.47
N GLY A 257 6.66 -4.83 2.49
CA GLY A 257 7.47 -3.64 2.74
C GLY A 257 6.74 -2.63 3.63
N GLN A 258 5.45 -2.39 3.38
CA GLN A 258 4.59 -1.53 4.20
C GLN A 258 4.47 -2.05 5.64
N PHE A 259 4.25 -3.36 5.83
CA PHE A 259 4.17 -3.96 7.16
C PHE A 259 5.48 -3.73 7.93
N ARG A 260 6.63 -4.09 7.34
CA ARG A 260 7.95 -3.88 7.96
C ARG A 260 8.20 -2.42 8.30
N LYS A 261 7.84 -1.50 7.39
CA LYS A 261 7.93 -0.06 7.60
C LYS A 261 7.08 0.39 8.80
N LYS A 262 5.83 -0.07 8.91
CA LYS A 262 4.96 0.24 10.06
C LYS A 262 5.49 -0.31 11.37
N ILE A 263 6.05 -1.51 11.40
CA ILE A 263 6.72 -2.03 12.60
C ILE A 263 7.88 -1.11 12.98
N ARG A 264 8.78 -0.80 12.03
CA ARG A 264 9.92 0.09 12.29
C ARG A 264 9.50 1.48 12.74
N GLU A 265 8.44 2.06 12.20
CA GLU A 265 8.08 3.46 12.47
C GLU A 265 7.09 3.60 13.63
N ARG A 266 6.20 2.62 13.84
CA ARG A 266 5.03 2.76 14.73
C ARG A 266 5.04 1.82 15.93
N TYR A 267 5.74 0.70 15.87
CA TYR A 267 5.76 -0.23 17.01
C TYR A 267 6.82 0.17 18.04
N ASN A 268 6.39 0.40 19.28
CA ASN A 268 7.30 0.66 20.41
C ASN A 268 7.30 -0.56 21.35
N PRO A 269 8.46 -1.21 21.57
CA PRO A 269 8.56 -2.32 22.52
C PRO A 269 8.07 -1.90 23.91
N PRO A 270 7.17 -2.66 24.56
CA PRO A 270 6.73 -2.33 25.90
C PRO A 270 7.83 -2.48 26.95
N SER A 271 8.82 -3.35 26.70
CA SER A 271 9.91 -3.68 27.62
C SER A 271 11.24 -3.81 26.89
N ARG A 272 12.34 -3.55 27.63
CA ARG A 272 13.71 -3.82 27.18
C ARG A 272 14.10 -5.30 27.17
N ILE A 273 13.26 -6.15 27.77
CA ILE A 273 13.44 -7.60 27.81
C ILE A 273 12.72 -8.21 26.61
N PHE A 274 13.47 -8.81 25.69
CA PHE A 274 12.93 -9.45 24.49
C PHE A 274 12.94 -10.96 24.61
N VAL A 275 11.87 -11.60 24.15
CA VAL A 275 11.81 -13.04 23.93
C VAL A 275 11.52 -13.29 22.45
N LEU A 276 12.50 -13.86 21.76
CA LEU A 276 12.38 -14.21 20.34
C LEU A 276 11.80 -15.62 20.22
N LEU A 277 10.74 -15.75 19.43
CA LEU A 277 10.02 -17.02 19.23
C LEU A 277 9.91 -17.35 17.74
N PRO A 278 9.91 -18.64 17.36
CA PRO A 278 9.65 -19.03 15.98
C PRO A 278 8.19 -18.78 15.61
N CYS A 279 7.92 -18.65 14.31
CA CYS A 279 6.54 -18.62 13.84
C CYS A 279 5.86 -20.00 13.91
N SER A 280 4.56 -20.03 13.64
CA SER A 280 3.78 -21.27 13.53
C SER A 280 2.79 -21.20 12.38
N ALA A 281 2.35 -22.36 11.88
CA ALA A 281 1.44 -22.44 10.73
C ALA A 281 0.11 -21.73 10.99
N LYS A 282 -0.47 -21.92 12.18
CA LYS A 282 -1.72 -21.28 12.60
C LYS A 282 -1.48 -19.84 13.06
N LYS A 283 -2.27 -18.90 12.52
CA LYS A 283 -2.33 -17.50 12.95
C LYS A 283 -3.73 -17.17 13.48
N PRO A 284 -3.88 -16.29 14.49
CA PRO A 284 -2.80 -15.65 15.25
C PRO A 284 -1.95 -16.67 16.01
N TYR A 285 -0.64 -16.43 16.09
CA TYR A 285 0.32 -17.46 16.54
C TYR A 285 0.00 -17.96 17.94
N SER A 286 -0.48 -17.09 18.83
CA SER A 286 -0.88 -17.46 20.20
C SER A 286 -1.93 -18.57 20.32
N GLN A 287 -2.66 -18.86 19.25
CA GLN A 287 -3.65 -19.93 19.20
C GLN A 287 -3.09 -21.27 18.67
N SER A 288 -1.81 -21.31 18.26
CA SER A 288 -1.14 -22.54 17.85
C SER A 288 -0.72 -23.37 19.06
N GLN A 289 -0.54 -24.68 18.86
CA GLN A 289 -0.11 -25.59 19.91
C GLN A 289 1.26 -25.18 20.49
N SER A 290 2.22 -24.87 19.63
CA SER A 290 3.57 -24.46 20.01
C SER A 290 3.57 -23.21 20.90
N HIS A 291 2.84 -22.16 20.51
CA HIS A 291 2.80 -20.94 21.31
C HIS A 291 1.97 -21.06 22.59
N ARG A 292 1.01 -21.98 22.64
CA ARG A 292 0.34 -22.31 23.91
C ARG A 292 1.33 -22.89 24.91
N LEU A 293 2.31 -23.69 24.47
CA LEU A 293 3.39 -24.20 25.33
C LEU A 293 4.39 -23.11 25.72
N PHE A 294 4.82 -22.25 24.79
CA PHE A 294 5.67 -21.10 25.16
C PHE A 294 5.01 -20.22 26.22
N LYS A 295 3.70 -20.00 26.11
CA LYS A 295 2.92 -19.23 27.10
C LYS A 295 2.82 -19.90 28.47
N THR A 296 2.99 -21.22 28.59
CA THR A 296 3.06 -21.86 29.91
C THR A 296 4.43 -21.67 30.56
N ALA A 297 5.50 -21.53 29.76
CA ALA A 297 6.85 -21.26 30.25
C ALA A 297 7.11 -19.77 30.54
N ILE A 298 6.44 -18.87 29.84
CA ILE A 298 6.55 -17.42 30.05
C ILE A 298 5.63 -17.00 31.21
N PRO A 299 6.13 -16.31 32.26
CA PRO A 299 5.29 -15.88 33.37
C PRO A 299 4.14 -14.98 32.93
N ARG A 300 2.95 -15.22 33.49
CA ARG A 300 1.75 -14.47 33.13
C ARG A 300 1.91 -12.97 33.44
N ASN A 301 1.61 -12.14 32.44
CA ASN A 301 1.77 -10.68 32.48
C ASN A 301 3.21 -10.22 32.75
N ALA A 302 4.23 -11.04 32.45
CA ALA A 302 5.61 -10.57 32.47
C ALA A 302 5.74 -9.33 31.59
N HIS A 303 6.44 -8.31 32.10
CA HIS A 303 6.72 -7.09 31.36
C HIS A 303 7.89 -7.34 30.41
N ILE A 304 7.58 -8.03 29.32
CA ILE A 304 8.50 -8.46 28.26
C ILE A 304 7.94 -8.09 26.89
N THR A 305 8.81 -8.08 25.90
CA THR A 305 8.47 -7.90 24.49
C THR A 305 8.63 -9.24 23.77
N GLU A 306 7.52 -9.85 23.36
CA GLU A 306 7.53 -11.08 22.56
C GLU A 306 7.60 -10.74 21.07
N LEU A 307 8.66 -11.17 20.38
CA LEU A 307 8.84 -10.98 18.93
C LEU A 307 8.84 -12.33 18.22
N ILE A 308 7.95 -12.51 17.26
CA ILE A 308 7.84 -13.73 16.45
C ILE A 308 8.63 -13.51 15.16
N LEU A 309 9.69 -14.30 14.96
CA LEU A 309 10.50 -14.24 13.74
C LEU A 309 9.83 -15.05 12.63
N THR A 310 9.73 -14.48 11.44
CA THR A 310 9.05 -15.14 10.32
C THR A 310 9.41 -14.58 8.95
N SER A 311 9.12 -15.34 7.90
CA SER A 311 9.16 -14.89 6.51
C SER A 311 7.74 -14.79 5.95
N PRO A 312 7.46 -13.86 5.01
CA PRO A 312 8.33 -12.77 4.58
C PRO A 312 8.28 -11.56 5.54
N LEU A 313 7.42 -11.53 6.55
CA LEU A 313 7.20 -10.31 7.35
C LEU A 313 8.40 -9.87 8.20
N GLY A 314 9.38 -10.75 8.43
CA GLY A 314 10.57 -10.50 9.24
C GLY A 314 10.30 -10.68 10.73
N VAL A 315 9.58 -9.73 11.32
CA VAL A 315 9.29 -9.69 12.76
C VAL A 315 7.85 -9.29 12.99
N VAL A 316 7.12 -10.10 13.76
CA VAL A 316 5.75 -9.81 14.18
C VAL A 316 5.70 -9.70 15.70
N PRO A 317 5.46 -8.51 16.27
CA PRO A 317 5.20 -8.37 17.70
C PRO A 317 3.93 -9.12 18.13
N ARG A 318 3.95 -9.73 19.32
CA ARG A 318 2.81 -10.49 19.86
C ARG A 318 1.53 -9.68 19.94
N GLU A 319 1.63 -8.39 20.19
CA GLU A 319 0.51 -7.45 20.24
C GLU A 319 -0.23 -7.35 18.90
N LEU A 320 0.49 -7.53 17.79
CA LEU A 320 0.03 -7.26 16.42
C LEU A 320 -0.31 -8.54 15.64
N GLU A 321 -0.22 -9.72 16.26
CA GLU A 321 -0.40 -11.01 15.58
C GLU A 321 -1.78 -11.21 14.92
N ASP A 322 -2.81 -10.47 15.32
CA ASP A 322 -4.16 -10.54 14.73
C ASP A 322 -4.26 -9.82 13.37
N TYR A 323 -3.25 -9.01 13.03
CA TYR A 323 -3.16 -8.28 11.75
C TYR A 323 -2.26 -8.99 10.73
N VAL A 324 -1.82 -10.21 11.03
CA VAL A 324 -1.10 -11.05 10.08
C VAL A 324 -1.89 -12.33 9.80
N ASN A 325 -2.17 -12.58 8.53
CA ASN A 325 -2.81 -13.81 8.10
C ASN A 325 -2.24 -14.21 6.74
N TYR A 326 -1.32 -15.16 6.75
CA TYR A 326 -0.65 -15.61 5.54
C TYR A 326 -0.28 -17.08 5.56
N ASP A 327 -0.03 -17.59 4.36
CA ASP A 327 0.59 -18.88 4.13
C ASP A 327 1.80 -18.76 3.20
N ILE A 328 2.81 -19.61 3.44
CA ILE A 328 4.06 -19.68 2.67
C ILE A 328 4.48 -21.15 2.51
N PRO A 329 5.22 -21.51 1.44
CA PRO A 329 5.89 -22.80 1.39
C PRO A 329 6.98 -22.85 2.46
N VAL A 330 6.91 -23.82 3.37
CA VAL A 330 7.89 -24.01 4.44
C VAL A 330 8.74 -25.23 4.14
N THR A 331 10.04 -25.02 3.89
CA THR A 331 11.02 -26.10 3.64
C THR A 331 12.03 -26.24 4.78
N GLY A 332 11.97 -25.37 5.80
CA GLY A 332 13.00 -25.23 6.83
C GLY A 332 14.26 -24.48 6.37
N HIS A 333 14.35 -24.15 5.08
CA HIS A 333 15.47 -23.39 4.52
C HIS A 333 15.15 -21.89 4.47
N TRP A 334 16.04 -21.08 5.03
CA TRP A 334 15.99 -19.62 4.93
C TRP A 334 17.00 -19.13 3.88
N SER A 335 16.53 -18.36 2.89
CA SER A 335 17.39 -17.65 1.96
C SER A 335 18.17 -16.52 2.66
N TYR A 336 19.29 -16.10 2.07
CA TYR A 336 20.07 -14.99 2.61
C TYR A 336 19.24 -13.70 2.69
N GLU A 337 18.41 -13.42 1.69
CA GLU A 337 17.53 -12.26 1.66
C GLU A 337 16.49 -12.29 2.79
N GLU A 338 15.87 -13.45 3.07
CA GLU A 338 14.94 -13.58 4.19
C GLU A 338 15.61 -13.32 5.53
N ILE A 339 16.82 -13.88 5.74
CA ILE A 339 17.60 -13.67 6.96
C ILE A 339 17.94 -12.20 7.11
N LYS A 340 18.45 -11.57 6.05
CA LYS A 340 18.86 -10.17 6.04
C LYS A 340 17.69 -9.23 6.34
N GLU A 341 16.54 -9.42 5.71
CA GLU A 341 15.35 -8.57 5.94
C GLU A 341 14.78 -8.75 7.35
N ALA A 342 14.76 -9.99 7.86
CA ALA A 342 14.33 -10.26 9.23
C ALA A 342 15.29 -9.66 10.26
N ALA A 343 16.60 -9.82 10.07
CA ALA A 343 17.64 -9.25 10.93
C ALA A 343 17.57 -7.72 10.93
N PHE A 344 17.46 -7.10 9.75
CA PHE A 344 17.32 -5.65 9.64
C PHE A 344 16.11 -5.13 10.43
N LEU A 345 14.94 -5.74 10.27
CA LEU A 345 13.76 -5.31 11.03
C LEU A 345 13.91 -5.57 12.54
N LEU A 346 14.47 -6.72 12.92
CA LEU A 346 14.70 -7.07 14.32
C LEU A 346 15.63 -6.07 15.01
N GLN A 347 16.73 -5.71 14.35
CA GLN A 347 17.67 -4.67 14.81
C GLN A 347 16.93 -3.35 15.06
N ASN A 348 16.18 -2.87 14.06
CA ASN A 348 15.42 -1.61 14.16
C ASN A 348 14.40 -1.61 15.31
N VAL A 349 13.87 -2.77 15.71
CA VAL A 349 12.95 -2.87 16.85
C VAL A 349 13.70 -2.88 18.17
N ILE A 350 14.81 -3.61 18.26
CA ILE A 350 15.63 -3.72 19.49
C ILE A 350 16.33 -2.38 19.81
N GLU A 351 16.81 -1.65 18.81
CA GLU A 351 17.50 -0.35 18.99
C GLU A 351 16.60 0.75 19.57
N LYS A 352 15.28 0.55 19.62
CA LYS A 352 14.33 1.50 20.22
C LYS A 352 14.38 1.56 21.74
N VAL A 353 15.05 0.60 22.38
CA VAL A 353 15.17 0.54 23.83
C VAL A 353 16.63 0.56 24.24
N LYS A 354 16.89 1.18 25.40
CA LYS A 354 18.22 1.21 26.00
C LYS A 354 18.51 -0.11 26.72
N ASP A 355 19.74 -0.59 26.61
CA ASP A 355 20.26 -1.77 27.32
C ASP A 355 19.35 -3.02 27.16
N PRO A 356 19.13 -3.48 25.91
CA PRO A 356 18.24 -4.60 25.63
C PRO A 356 18.80 -5.91 26.22
N VAL A 357 17.91 -6.75 26.76
CA VAL A 357 18.24 -8.13 27.15
C VAL A 357 17.43 -9.06 26.26
N ILE A 358 18.10 -9.92 25.51
CA ILE A 358 17.47 -10.70 24.45
C ILE A 358 17.60 -12.19 24.77
N TYR A 359 16.45 -12.83 24.95
CA TYR A 359 16.33 -14.28 25.07
C TYR A 359 15.92 -14.87 23.72
N ALA A 360 16.81 -15.65 23.11
CA ALA A 360 16.51 -16.38 21.90
C ALA A 360 15.94 -17.75 22.28
N HIS A 361 14.67 -17.98 21.98
CA HIS A 361 14.01 -19.28 22.15
C HIS A 361 13.60 -19.82 20.77
N LEU A 362 14.60 -20.10 19.95
CA LEU A 362 14.46 -20.32 18.51
C LEU A 362 15.05 -21.67 18.07
N PRO A 363 14.48 -22.33 17.05
CA PRO A 363 15.16 -23.43 16.35
C PRO A 363 16.50 -22.98 15.77
N LYS A 364 17.40 -23.93 15.53
CA LYS A 364 18.75 -23.67 15.02
C LYS A 364 18.74 -22.87 13.70
N GLU A 365 17.77 -23.13 12.83
CA GLU A 365 17.67 -22.48 11.51
C GLU A 365 17.42 -20.97 11.63
N TYR A 366 16.71 -20.54 12.67
CA TYR A 366 16.38 -19.14 12.93
C TYR A 366 17.55 -18.38 13.56
N MET A 367 18.49 -19.07 14.20
CA MET A 367 19.65 -18.45 14.85
C MET A 367 20.53 -17.67 13.87
N LYS A 368 20.51 -18.02 12.57
CA LYS A 368 21.18 -17.26 11.51
C LYS A 368 20.73 -15.79 11.43
N ILE A 369 19.49 -15.50 11.81
CA ILE A 369 18.98 -14.12 11.89
C ILE A 369 19.67 -13.39 13.04
N CYS A 370 19.82 -14.06 14.18
CA CYS A 370 20.47 -13.52 15.37
C CYS A 370 21.97 -13.29 15.16
N GLU A 371 22.65 -14.17 14.44
CA GLU A 371 24.08 -14.07 14.10
C GLU A 371 24.44 -12.81 13.30
N MET A 372 23.46 -12.20 12.60
CA MET A 372 23.67 -10.94 11.88
C MET A 372 23.59 -9.69 12.78
N LEU A 373 23.17 -9.84 14.04
CA LEU A 373 22.88 -8.73 14.92
C LEU A 373 24.06 -8.39 15.85
N PRO A 374 24.28 -7.10 16.16
CA PRO A 374 25.36 -6.67 17.06
C PRO A 374 24.96 -6.78 18.55
N PHE A 375 24.15 -7.78 18.92
CA PHE A 375 23.65 -7.94 20.29
C PHE A 375 24.01 -9.32 20.84
N ASP A 376 24.45 -9.33 22.10
CA ASP A 376 24.55 -10.57 22.86
C ASP A 376 23.15 -11.12 23.15
N MET A 377 22.98 -12.42 22.92
CA MET A 377 21.70 -13.10 23.13
C MET A 377 21.87 -14.33 23.99
N ILE A 378 20.92 -14.53 24.88
CA ILE A 378 20.86 -15.70 25.77
C ILE A 378 20.01 -16.75 25.06
N ASN A 379 20.66 -17.80 24.54
CA ASN A 379 19.96 -18.94 24.00
C ASN A 379 19.32 -19.75 25.13
N THR A 380 18.02 -20.04 25.00
CA THR A 380 17.26 -20.81 25.99
C THR A 380 16.90 -22.21 25.51
N VAL A 381 17.16 -22.55 24.23
CA VAL A 381 16.89 -23.87 23.65
C VAL A 381 18.09 -24.78 23.89
N ILE A 382 17.85 -25.95 24.49
CA ILE A 382 18.87 -26.98 24.75
C ILE A 382 18.92 -27.99 23.59
N ASP A 383 17.76 -28.52 23.20
CA ASP A 383 17.59 -29.54 22.17
C ASP A 383 16.55 -29.11 21.13
N HIS A 384 15.29 -28.95 21.53
CA HIS A 384 14.19 -28.51 20.69
C HIS A 384 13.34 -27.47 21.44
N PRO A 385 12.84 -26.39 20.80
CA PRO A 385 12.11 -25.33 21.51
C PRO A 385 10.90 -25.82 22.31
N LEU A 386 10.25 -26.89 21.85
CA LEU A 386 9.06 -27.46 22.51
C LEU A 386 9.39 -28.57 23.54
N SER A 387 10.65 -28.90 23.77
CA SER A 387 11.02 -29.91 24.76
C SER A 387 10.78 -29.40 26.18
N GLU A 388 10.50 -30.32 27.10
CA GLU A 388 10.35 -29.98 28.52
C GLU A 388 11.59 -29.29 29.08
N LYS A 389 12.80 -29.75 28.69
CA LYS A 389 14.07 -29.16 29.11
C LYS A 389 14.20 -27.70 28.66
N SER A 390 13.91 -27.42 27.39
CA SER A 390 14.01 -26.06 26.84
C SER A 390 12.94 -25.12 27.40
N LEU A 391 11.71 -25.61 27.60
CA LEU A 391 10.64 -24.84 28.23
C LEU A 391 10.93 -24.56 29.71
N GLY A 392 11.46 -25.54 30.44
CA GLY A 392 11.92 -25.37 31.82
C GLY A 392 13.05 -24.34 31.93
N ASN A 393 14.02 -24.40 31.01
CA ASN A 393 15.11 -23.42 30.94
C ASN A 393 14.62 -22.01 30.60
N LEU A 394 13.68 -21.88 29.66
CA LEU A 394 13.02 -20.59 29.38
C LEU A 394 12.32 -20.06 30.63
N SER A 395 11.55 -20.90 31.33
CA SER A 395 10.84 -20.50 32.53
C SER A 395 11.77 -20.07 33.66
N SER A 396 12.85 -20.80 33.92
CA SER A 396 13.81 -20.47 35.00
C SER A 396 14.59 -19.19 34.71
N THR A 397 14.87 -18.93 33.44
CA THR A 397 15.55 -17.72 32.98
C THR A 397 14.68 -16.47 33.13
N LEU A 398 13.35 -16.61 33.01
CA LEU A 398 12.41 -15.47 33.04
C LEU A 398 11.83 -15.15 34.44
N THR A 399 12.57 -15.38 35.53
CA THR A 399 12.01 -15.44 36.89
C THR A 399 11.81 -14.09 37.61
N SER A 400 12.33 -12.97 37.10
CA SER A 400 12.40 -11.71 37.86
C SER A 400 12.03 -10.46 37.05
N PHE A 401 10.92 -10.49 36.32
CA PHE A 401 10.42 -9.31 35.60
C PHE A 401 9.21 -8.69 36.26
N GLY A 402 9.12 -7.35 36.18
CA GLY A 402 7.91 -6.62 36.57
C GLY A 402 6.69 -7.16 35.84
N LYS A 403 5.49 -6.91 36.38
CA LYS A 403 4.24 -7.33 35.73
C LYS A 403 3.52 -6.14 35.13
N LYS A 404 3.08 -6.28 33.88
CA LYS A 404 2.24 -5.28 33.21
C LYS A 404 1.12 -5.97 32.44
N PRO A 405 -0.14 -5.51 32.53
CA PRO A 405 -1.26 -6.14 31.83
C PRO A 405 -1.02 -6.19 30.31
N PHE A 406 -0.94 -7.39 29.73
CA PHE A 406 -0.68 -7.57 28.29
C PHE A 406 -1.75 -6.90 27.42
N LEU A 407 -3.02 -6.99 27.82
CA LEU A 407 -4.12 -6.49 27.00
C LEU A 407 -4.08 -4.97 26.82
N GLU A 408 -3.65 -4.22 27.84
CA GLU A 408 -3.47 -2.77 27.71
C GLU A 408 -2.36 -2.43 26.71
N GLN A 409 -1.19 -3.05 26.85
CA GLN A 409 -0.06 -2.89 25.93
C GLN A 409 -0.47 -3.23 24.50
N LYS A 410 -1.23 -4.32 24.33
CA LYS A 410 -1.77 -4.72 23.03
C LYS A 410 -2.66 -3.66 22.41
N MET A 411 -3.60 -3.08 23.15
CA MET A 411 -4.51 -2.07 22.58
C MET A 411 -3.77 -0.80 22.16
N ARG A 412 -2.81 -0.33 22.96
CA ARG A 412 -1.97 0.82 22.61
C ARG A 412 -1.13 0.55 21.37
N ALA A 413 -0.44 -0.60 21.31
CA ALA A 413 0.35 -1.00 20.15
C ALA A 413 -0.51 -1.14 18.88
N VAL A 414 -1.71 -1.71 18.98
CA VAL A 414 -2.66 -1.83 17.87
C VAL A 414 -3.15 -0.45 17.39
N SER A 415 -3.49 0.47 18.30
CA SER A 415 -3.89 1.83 17.92
C SER A 415 -2.76 2.54 17.18
N GLN A 416 -1.55 2.52 17.75
CA GLN A 416 -0.38 3.15 17.13
C GLN A 416 -0.06 2.52 15.77
N PHE A 417 -0.17 1.21 15.63
CA PHE A 417 0.06 0.52 14.36
C PHE A 417 -0.95 0.92 13.28
N LEU A 418 -2.24 0.92 13.61
CA LEU A 418 -3.33 1.23 12.68
C LEU A 418 -3.38 2.70 12.30
N PHE A 419 -3.31 3.59 13.28
CA PHE A 419 -3.60 5.00 13.09
C PHE A 419 -2.37 5.89 13.21
N ASN A 420 -1.18 5.35 13.43
CA ASN A 420 0.02 6.15 13.73
C ASN A 420 -0.15 7.05 14.98
N GLU A 421 -1.07 6.68 15.87
CA GLU A 421 -1.42 7.42 17.08
C GLU A 421 -1.97 6.45 18.14
N ASP A 422 -1.52 6.57 19.39
CA ASP A 422 -2.19 5.95 20.54
C ASP A 422 -3.40 6.81 20.92
N VAL A 423 -4.58 6.40 20.46
CA VAL A 423 -5.84 7.13 20.68
C VAL A 423 -6.32 7.07 22.14
N PHE A 424 -5.67 6.24 22.97
CA PHE A 424 -6.12 5.98 24.33
C PHE A 424 -5.45 6.90 25.34
N PRO A 425 -6.21 7.51 26.27
CA PRO A 425 -5.62 8.28 27.37
C PRO A 425 -4.76 7.39 28.26
N GLU A 426 -3.96 8.00 29.14
CA GLU A 426 -3.01 7.29 30.03
C GLU A 426 -3.66 6.15 30.83
N LYS A 427 -4.90 6.35 31.30
CA LYS A 427 -5.64 5.34 32.06
C LYS A 427 -6.80 4.78 31.23
N ILE A 428 -6.74 3.49 30.93
CA ILE A 428 -7.84 2.73 30.32
C ILE A 428 -8.16 1.48 31.13
N ARG A 429 -9.43 1.07 31.06
CA ARG A 429 -9.92 -0.21 31.60
C ARG A 429 -10.43 -1.05 30.44
N ILE A 430 -10.19 -2.35 30.50
CA ILE A 430 -10.61 -3.29 29.45
C ILE A 430 -11.54 -4.35 30.05
N LYS A 431 -12.79 -4.39 29.56
CA LYS A 431 -13.83 -5.34 30.00
C LYS A 431 -14.24 -6.27 28.87
N GLY A 432 -14.90 -7.39 29.20
CA GLY A 432 -15.48 -8.31 28.24
C GLY A 432 -14.63 -9.55 27.94
N LYS A 433 -15.28 -10.65 27.52
CA LYS A 433 -14.64 -11.94 27.25
C LYS A 433 -14.29 -12.11 25.77
N ARG A 434 -15.29 -12.14 24.89
CA ARG A 434 -15.13 -12.28 23.42
C ARG A 434 -14.73 -10.95 22.80
N THR A 435 -15.65 -10.00 22.78
CA THR A 435 -15.36 -8.61 22.41
C THR A 435 -14.89 -7.86 23.64
N LYS A 436 -13.70 -7.27 23.55
CA LYS A 436 -13.14 -6.40 24.57
C LYS A 436 -13.66 -4.99 24.35
N THR A 437 -14.09 -4.33 25.42
CA THR A 437 -14.41 -2.90 25.41
C THR A 437 -13.32 -2.16 26.15
N ILE A 438 -12.66 -1.24 25.44
CA ILE A 438 -11.64 -0.35 25.95
C ILE A 438 -12.35 0.94 26.34
N GLN A 439 -12.28 1.32 27.61
CA GLN A 439 -13.00 2.48 28.12
C GLN A 439 -12.14 3.29 29.09
N SER A 440 -12.37 4.59 29.09
CA SER A 440 -12.01 5.51 30.17
C SER A 440 -13.32 5.82 30.92
N ASP A 441 -13.73 7.09 30.98
CA ASP A 441 -15.06 7.50 31.46
C ASP A 441 -16.18 7.04 30.53
N LYS A 442 -15.87 6.93 29.23
CA LYS A 442 -16.75 6.43 28.17
C LYS A 442 -16.07 5.29 27.40
N PRO A 443 -16.83 4.39 26.74
CA PRO A 443 -16.26 3.42 25.81
C PRO A 443 -15.56 4.13 24.66
N LEU A 444 -14.28 3.81 24.41
CA LEU A 444 -13.44 4.43 23.37
C LEU A 444 -13.29 3.52 22.15
N ALA A 445 -13.19 2.21 22.36
CA ALA A 445 -13.08 1.24 21.28
C ALA A 445 -13.62 -0.14 21.68
N HIS A 446 -13.93 -0.94 20.67
CA HIS A 446 -14.15 -2.37 20.80
C HIS A 446 -13.05 -3.14 20.06
N TYR A 447 -12.66 -4.27 20.61
CA TYR A 447 -11.65 -5.15 20.01
C TYR A 447 -12.09 -6.61 20.05
N ASP A 448 -12.09 -7.27 18.91
CA ASP A 448 -12.17 -8.72 18.79
C ASP A 448 -10.95 -9.27 18.03
N THR A 449 -10.97 -9.16 16.71
CA THR A 449 -9.89 -9.38 15.74
C THR A 449 -9.45 -8.07 15.10
N ASP A 450 -10.30 -7.03 15.16
CA ASP A 450 -10.01 -5.68 14.67
C ASP A 450 -10.35 -4.64 15.74
N LEU A 451 -9.59 -3.55 15.79
CA LEU A 451 -9.90 -2.42 16.65
C LEU A 451 -10.92 -1.53 15.95
N THR A 452 -12.09 -1.35 16.57
CA THR A 452 -13.18 -0.50 16.06
C THR A 452 -13.43 0.63 17.04
N LEU A 453 -13.22 1.88 16.61
CA LEU A 453 -13.45 3.05 17.46
C LEU A 453 -14.96 3.28 17.69
N THR A 454 -15.30 3.69 18.91
CA THR A 454 -16.63 4.25 19.22
C THR A 454 -16.68 5.71 18.80
N TYR A 455 -17.83 6.36 18.97
CA TYR A 455 -17.94 7.82 18.78
C TYR A 455 -16.92 8.58 19.65
N ALA A 456 -16.78 8.23 20.93
CA ALA A 456 -15.86 8.90 21.84
C ALA A 456 -14.40 8.71 21.42
N GLY A 457 -13.97 7.49 21.08
CA GLY A 457 -12.61 7.24 20.61
C GLY A 457 -12.32 7.86 19.24
N ALA A 458 -13.28 7.84 18.33
CA ALA A 458 -13.13 8.45 17.00
C ALA A 458 -12.97 9.97 17.07
N ASN A 459 -13.54 10.63 18.09
CA ASN A 459 -13.33 12.05 18.32
C ASN A 459 -11.91 12.39 18.79
N LEU A 460 -11.26 11.48 19.54
CA LEU A 460 -9.88 11.68 20.02
C LEU A 460 -8.85 11.58 18.88
N LEU A 461 -9.11 10.74 17.87
CA LEU A 461 -8.15 10.47 16.81
C LEU A 461 -7.92 11.70 15.91
N THR A 462 -6.66 12.06 15.66
CA THR A 462 -6.33 13.21 14.78
C THR A 462 -5.86 12.79 13.39
N SER A 463 -5.10 11.71 13.30
CA SER A 463 -4.64 11.08 12.06
C SER A 463 -5.71 10.18 11.43
N TYR A 464 -5.50 9.73 10.19
CA TYR A 464 -6.40 8.80 9.50
C TYR A 464 -7.85 9.30 9.41
N THR A 465 -8.01 10.62 9.29
CA THR A 465 -9.30 11.30 9.19
C THR A 465 -9.64 11.70 7.76
N VAL A 466 -10.94 11.69 7.45
CA VAL A 466 -11.53 12.17 6.19
C VAL A 466 -12.62 13.18 6.56
N ASN A 467 -12.42 14.44 6.17
CA ASN A 467 -13.33 15.54 6.51
C ASN A 467 -14.35 15.76 5.40
N ILE A 468 -15.62 15.93 5.78
CA ILE A 468 -16.78 16.18 4.90
C ILE A 468 -17.60 17.36 5.45
N ASP A 469 -18.56 17.88 4.68
CA ASP A 469 -19.47 18.96 5.08
C ASP A 469 -20.97 18.60 5.07
N PHE A 470 -21.31 17.35 4.72
CA PHE A 470 -22.69 16.88 4.57
C PHE A 470 -23.08 15.84 5.62
N ASP A 471 -24.39 15.62 5.80
CA ASP A 471 -24.89 14.57 6.69
C ASP A 471 -24.63 13.17 6.12
N LEU A 472 -23.91 12.35 6.88
CA LEU A 472 -23.48 11.03 6.44
C LEU A 472 -24.66 10.03 6.36
N LYS A 473 -25.25 9.89 5.17
CA LYS A 473 -26.36 8.95 4.91
C LYS A 473 -25.94 7.62 4.28
N GLY A 474 -24.79 7.57 3.61
CA GLY A 474 -24.29 6.38 2.89
C GLY A 474 -22.77 6.35 2.87
N ASP A 475 -22.19 5.77 1.80
CA ASP A 475 -20.75 5.81 1.55
C ASP A 475 -20.26 7.23 1.22
N VAL A 476 -18.97 7.51 1.45
CA VAL A 476 -18.38 8.81 1.12
C VAL A 476 -17.79 8.75 -0.28
N PHE A 477 -18.22 9.68 -1.14
CA PHE A 477 -17.69 9.85 -2.49
C PHE A 477 -16.70 11.02 -2.53
N CYS A 478 -15.66 10.90 -3.36
CA CYS A 478 -14.59 11.90 -3.50
C CYS A 478 -15.08 13.35 -3.67
N PRO A 479 -16.15 13.65 -4.44
CA PRO A 479 -16.65 15.03 -4.57
C PRO A 479 -17.12 15.68 -3.26
N GLY A 480 -17.47 14.89 -2.24
CA GLY A 480 -17.85 15.39 -0.92
C GLY A 480 -16.71 15.41 0.10
N VAL A 481 -15.50 15.01 -0.28
CA VAL A 481 -14.33 15.04 0.62
C VAL A 481 -13.68 16.43 0.56
N LEU A 482 -13.61 17.11 1.71
CA LEU A 482 -12.92 18.39 1.84
C LEU A 482 -11.41 18.21 2.00
N SER A 483 -11.01 17.25 2.83
CA SER A 483 -9.61 16.89 3.06
C SER A 483 -9.50 15.46 3.58
N ALA A 484 -8.37 14.80 3.32
CA ALA A 484 -8.07 13.47 3.86
C ALA A 484 -6.58 13.38 4.19
N ASP A 485 -6.24 12.60 5.21
CA ASP A 485 -4.86 12.32 5.58
C ASP A 485 -4.12 11.61 4.42
N PRO A 486 -3.02 12.18 3.86
CA PRO A 486 -2.32 11.62 2.70
C PRO A 486 -1.62 10.29 2.99
N SER A 487 -1.46 9.91 4.27
CA SER A 487 -0.88 8.64 4.67
C SER A 487 -1.87 7.46 4.53
N ILE A 488 -3.17 7.73 4.40
CA ILE A 488 -4.20 6.70 4.20
C ILE A 488 -3.94 5.92 2.91
N ARG A 489 -3.97 4.59 3.03
CA ARG A 489 -3.89 3.62 1.93
C ARG A 489 -5.24 2.93 1.72
N PRO A 490 -5.51 2.39 0.51
CA PRO A 490 -6.73 1.63 0.27
C PRO A 490 -6.87 0.46 1.27
N GLY A 491 -8.09 0.19 1.71
CA GLY A 491 -8.42 -0.86 2.68
C GLY A 491 -8.17 -0.53 4.15
N GLU A 492 -7.43 0.55 4.46
CA GLU A 492 -7.19 0.97 5.84
C GLU A 492 -8.42 1.59 6.49
N GLN A 493 -8.49 1.50 7.81
CA GLN A 493 -9.57 2.10 8.60
C GLN A 493 -9.42 3.61 8.66
N VAL A 494 -10.53 4.34 8.56
CA VAL A 494 -10.56 5.81 8.63
C VAL A 494 -11.72 6.29 9.48
N VAL A 495 -11.54 7.46 10.10
CA VAL A 495 -12.60 8.20 10.79
C VAL A 495 -13.13 9.29 9.87
N ILE A 496 -14.45 9.37 9.72
CA ILE A 496 -15.13 10.40 8.94
C ILE A 496 -15.57 11.51 9.90
N LYS A 497 -15.16 12.75 9.62
CA LYS A 497 -15.40 13.90 10.49
C LYS A 497 -16.10 15.05 9.77
N ARG A 498 -16.90 15.80 10.54
CA ARG A 498 -17.29 17.18 10.28
C ARG A 498 -16.63 18.03 11.37
N ASP A 499 -17.39 18.61 12.29
CA ASP A 499 -16.88 19.19 13.55
C ASP A 499 -16.50 18.10 14.57
N HIS A 500 -17.16 16.95 14.47
CA HIS A 500 -16.92 15.76 15.27
C HIS A 500 -16.98 14.51 14.39
N ALA A 501 -16.63 13.35 14.94
CA ALA A 501 -16.70 12.06 14.26
C ALA A 501 -18.16 11.69 13.95
N VAL A 502 -18.48 11.51 12.67
CA VAL A 502 -19.82 11.12 12.19
C VAL A 502 -19.89 9.65 11.76
N GLY A 503 -18.75 9.00 11.58
CA GLY A 503 -18.69 7.57 11.28
C GLY A 503 -17.27 7.05 11.12
N ILE A 504 -17.18 5.75 10.86
CA ILE A 504 -15.94 5.04 10.52
C ILE A 504 -16.16 4.18 9.28
N GLY A 505 -15.10 3.96 8.52
CA GLY A 505 -15.14 3.18 7.29
C GLY A 505 -13.77 2.65 6.89
N ARG A 506 -13.68 2.17 5.66
CA ARG A 506 -12.41 1.81 5.03
C ARG A 506 -12.20 2.62 3.76
N ALA A 507 -10.99 3.14 3.58
CA ALA A 507 -10.62 3.84 2.37
C ALA A 507 -10.71 2.91 1.15
N VAL A 508 -11.21 3.43 0.04
CA VAL A 508 -11.29 2.73 -1.25
C VAL A 508 -10.14 3.15 -2.17
N ILE A 509 -9.68 4.38 -2.02
CA ILE A 509 -8.53 4.96 -2.71
C ILE A 509 -7.59 5.64 -1.69
N PRO A 510 -6.34 5.97 -2.06
CA PRO A 510 -5.42 6.66 -1.16
C PRO A 510 -5.93 8.03 -0.73
N GLY A 511 -5.60 8.46 0.48
CA GLY A 511 -6.08 9.73 1.04
C GLY A 511 -5.74 10.94 0.19
N PHE A 512 -4.52 10.99 -0.37
CA PHE A 512 -4.08 12.08 -1.24
C PHE A 512 -4.87 12.18 -2.56
N LEU A 513 -5.60 11.13 -2.96
CA LEU A 513 -6.45 11.13 -4.15
C LEU A 513 -7.92 11.48 -3.84
N MET A 514 -8.34 11.45 -2.58
CA MET A 514 -9.76 11.60 -2.21
C MET A 514 -10.35 12.97 -2.58
N THR A 515 -9.53 14.02 -2.68
CA THR A 515 -9.95 15.38 -3.07
C THR A 515 -9.72 15.69 -4.55
N GLU A 516 -9.05 14.78 -5.27
CA GLU A 516 -8.66 14.94 -6.67
C GLU A 516 -9.44 14.01 -7.61
N MET A 517 -10.10 12.98 -7.06
CA MET A 517 -10.77 11.92 -7.81
C MET A 517 -12.30 12.05 -7.87
N LYS A 518 -12.94 11.24 -8.72
CA LYS A 518 -14.37 10.89 -8.60
C LYS A 518 -14.51 9.42 -8.21
N GLY A 519 -15.69 9.08 -7.72
CA GLY A 519 -16.02 7.73 -7.28
C GLY A 519 -15.95 7.60 -5.77
N MET A 520 -15.95 6.36 -5.27
CA MET A 520 -16.02 6.09 -3.83
C MET A 520 -14.68 6.39 -3.17
N ALA A 521 -14.70 7.21 -2.11
CA ALA A 521 -13.53 7.50 -1.28
C ALA A 521 -13.47 6.56 -0.08
N VAL A 522 -14.60 6.35 0.61
CA VAL A 522 -14.68 5.54 1.83
C VAL A 522 -15.93 4.67 1.79
N LYS A 523 -15.74 3.36 1.99
CA LYS A 523 -16.83 2.42 2.28
C LYS A 523 -17.17 2.50 3.76
N VAL A 524 -18.34 3.04 4.09
CA VAL A 524 -18.76 3.25 5.48
C VAL A 524 -19.09 1.91 6.13
N LYS A 525 -18.60 1.72 7.36
CA LYS A 525 -18.84 0.52 8.16
C LYS A 525 -19.80 0.78 9.30
N LYS A 526 -19.67 1.94 9.95
CA LYS A 526 -20.56 2.36 11.04
C LYS A 526 -20.74 3.86 10.98
N ARG A 527 -21.99 4.29 11.12
CA ARG A 527 -22.33 5.70 11.34
C ARG A 527 -22.54 5.92 12.82
N PHE A 528 -22.16 7.09 13.30
CA PHE A 528 -22.56 7.55 14.60
C PHE A 528 -23.84 8.35 14.38
N SER A 529 -24.98 7.84 14.86
CA SER A 529 -26.18 8.65 14.98
C SER A 529 -25.84 9.84 15.86
N HIS A 530 -26.37 11.02 15.56
CA HIS A 530 -26.40 12.09 16.54
C HIS A 530 -26.84 11.49 17.88
N ALA A 531 -25.99 11.61 18.89
CA ALA A 531 -26.46 11.75 20.25
C ALA A 531 -27.19 13.11 20.30
N GLY A 532 -28.34 13.16 19.64
CA GLY A 532 -29.36 14.18 19.84
C GLY A 532 -30.28 13.63 20.90
N GLU A 533 -29.81 13.72 22.14
CA GLU A 533 -30.59 13.80 23.39
C GLU A 533 -29.59 14.29 24.44
N ASN A 534 -29.44 15.61 24.48
CA ASN A 534 -29.34 16.39 25.71
C ASN A 534 -30.17 17.64 25.50
#